data_AF-A0A7C8DTR2-F1
#
_entry.id   AF-A0A7C8DTR2-F1
#
_cell.length_a   1.000
_cell.length_b   1.000
_cell.length_c   1.000
_cell.angle_alpha   90.00
_cell.angle_beta   90.00
_cell.angle_gamma   90.00
#
_symmetry.space_group_name_H-M   'P 1'
#
loop_
_entity.id
_entity.type
_entity.pdbx_description
1 polymer ?
#
loop_
_entity_poly.entity_id
_entity_poly.type
_entity_poly.pdbx_seq_one_letter_code
_entity_poly.pdbx_strand_id
1 'polypeptide(L)'
;MSNLSHLVLFLSRSSSIWSRNIRVWGKLAGPSLMGNFGEPLLYLLVLGYGLGKFVGEVEGLSYMAFLASGVICTSAVNSASFEGMYSAYTRMAV
;
A
#
# COMPACT_ATOMS: atom_id res chain seq x y z
N MET A 1 25.43 18.42 22.50
CA MET A 1 24.71 18.47 21.20
C MET A 1 23.42 17.68 21.37
N SER A 2 22.25 18.29 21.21
CA SER A 2 20.97 17.83 21.76
C SER A 2 20.25 16.78 20.89
N ASN A 3 19.53 15.83 21.49
CA ASN A 3 18.72 14.82 20.78
C ASN A 3 17.75 15.41 19.73
N LEU A 4 17.35 16.67 19.92
CA LEU A 4 16.47 17.39 19.01
C LEU A 4 17.11 17.61 17.63
N SER A 5 18.41 17.90 17.55
CA SER A 5 19.08 18.13 16.26
C SER A 5 19.19 16.84 15.44
N HIS A 6 19.42 15.70 16.09
CA HIS A 6 19.43 14.39 15.42
C HIS A 6 18.06 14.02 14.84
N LEU A 7 16.98 14.31 15.57
CA LEU A 7 15.61 14.04 15.14
C LEU A 7 15.20 14.93 13.96
N VAL A 8 15.54 16.23 14.01
CA VAL A 8 15.30 17.18 12.91
C VAL A 8 16.07 16.78 11.65
N LEU A 9 17.35 16.41 11.78
CA LEU A 9 18.16 15.94 10.66
C LEU A 9 17.62 14.64 10.06
N PHE A 10 17.17 13.70 10.91
CA PHE A 10 16.54 12.46 10.46
C PHE A 10 15.26 12.73 9.68
N LEU A 11 14.34 13.55 10.21
CA LEU A 11 13.08 13.88 9.55
C LEU A 11 13.28 14.64 8.23
N SER A 12 14.23 15.58 8.19
CA SER A 12 14.57 16.33 6.98
C SER A 12 15.15 15.43 5.88
N ARG A 13 16.01 14.48 6.24
CA ARG A 13 16.56 13.50 5.28
C ARG A 13 15.49 12.54 4.78
N SER A 14 14.68 12.02 5.69
CA SER A 14 13.58 11.10 5.36
C SER A 14 12.55 11.76 4.43
N SER A 15 12.17 13.02 4.68
CA SER A 15 11.24 13.75 3.81
C SER A 15 11.82 14.02 2.42
N SER A 16 13.11 14.33 2.32
CA SER A 16 13.80 14.49 1.04
C SER A 16 13.79 13.19 0.23
N ILE A 17 14.11 12.06 0.86
CA ILE A 17 14.10 10.73 0.20
C ILE A 17 12.67 10.38 -0.25
N TRP A 18 11.68 10.60 0.60
CA TRP A 18 10.27 10.34 0.30
C TRP A 18 9.77 11.18 -0.88
N SER A 19 10.08 12.48 -0.90
CA SER A 19 9.71 13.38 -1.99
C SER A 19 10.26 12.93 -3.35
N ARG A 20 11.48 12.39 -3.36
CA ARG A 20 12.09 11.80 -4.57
C ARG A 20 11.35 10.54 -5.00
N ASN A 21 11.06 9.64 -4.05
CA ASN A 21 10.40 8.36 -4.32
C ASN A 21 8.97 8.59 -4.87
N ILE A 22 8.22 9.52 -4.29
CA ILE A 22 6.90 9.93 -4.79
C ILE A 22 6.95 10.50 -6.20
N ARG A 23 7.95 11.33 -6.52
CA ARG A 23 8.04 11.91 -7.87
C ARG A 23 8.29 10.84 -8.94
N VAL A 24 9.10 9.83 -8.62
CA VAL A 24 9.34 8.68 -9.52
C VAL A 24 8.09 7.82 -9.62
N TRP A 25 7.47 7.47 -8.48
CA TRP A 25 6.22 6.73 -8.44
C TRP A 25 5.11 7.45 -9.23
N GLY A 26 5.00 8.77 -9.11
CA GLY A 26 4.02 9.59 -9.83
C GLY A 26 4.11 9.48 -11.35
N LYS A 27 5.32 9.31 -11.91
CA LYS A 27 5.50 9.06 -13.36
C LYS A 27 5.05 7.66 -13.78
N LEU A 28 5.10 6.71 -12.85
CA LEU A 28 4.71 5.32 -13.04
C LEU A 28 3.31 5.02 -12.47
N ALA A 29 2.61 6.03 -11.96
CA ALA A 29 1.38 5.85 -11.20
C ALA A 29 0.27 5.25 -12.06
N GLY A 30 0.14 5.67 -13.33
CA GLY A 30 -0.86 5.11 -14.24
C GLY A 30 -0.72 3.59 -14.40
N PRO A 31 0.42 3.09 -14.90
CA PRO A 31 0.67 1.64 -15.03
C PRO A 31 0.63 0.91 -13.69
N SER A 32 1.21 1.50 -12.63
CA SER A 32 1.28 0.87 -11.30
C SER A 32 -0.10 0.72 -10.67
N LEU A 33 -0.95 1.73 -10.78
CA LEU A 33 -2.33 1.67 -10.30
C LEU A 33 -3.13 0.70 -11.16
N MET A 34 -3.05 0.74 -12.49
CA MET A 34 -3.79 -0.22 -13.32
C MET A 34 -3.40 -1.67 -13.03
N GLY A 35 -2.10 -1.96 -12.87
CA GLY A 35 -1.60 -3.29 -12.57
C GLY A 35 -1.90 -3.78 -11.15
N ASN A 36 -1.80 -2.91 -10.14
CA ASN A 36 -1.96 -3.32 -8.74
C ASN A 36 -3.38 -3.13 -8.20
N PHE A 37 -4.21 -2.27 -8.78
CA PHE A 37 -5.61 -2.06 -8.35
C PHE A 37 -6.63 -2.88 -9.15
N GLY A 38 -6.28 -3.36 -10.35
CA GLY A 38 -7.22 -4.12 -11.18
C GLY A 38 -7.77 -5.35 -10.45
N GLU A 39 -6.88 -6.12 -9.82
CA GLU A 39 -7.23 -7.35 -9.12
C GLU A 39 -8.00 -7.09 -7.79
N PRO A 40 -7.56 -6.17 -6.91
CA PRO A 40 -8.37 -5.70 -5.76
C PRO A 40 -9.79 -5.23 -6.12
N LEU A 41 -9.93 -4.47 -7.21
CA LEU A 41 -11.24 -3.99 -7.65
C LEU A 41 -12.11 -5.13 -8.18
N LEU A 42 -11.52 -6.10 -8.89
CA LEU A 42 -12.23 -7.31 -9.28
C LEU A 42 -12.69 -8.12 -8.07
N TYR A 43 -11.88 -8.25 -7.01
CA TYR A 43 -12.31 -8.91 -5.78
C TYR A 43 -13.48 -8.17 -5.10
N LEU A 44 -13.43 -6.85 -5.04
CA LEU A 44 -14.55 -6.05 -4.51
C LEU A 44 -15.81 -6.17 -5.37
N LEU A 45 -15.66 -6.29 -6.70
CA LEU A 45 -16.79 -6.41 -7.61
C LEU A 45 -17.39 -7.82 -7.55
N VAL A 46 -16.58 -8.87 -7.59
CA VAL A 46 -17.06 -10.26 -7.55
C VAL A 46 -17.54 -10.65 -6.16
N LEU A 47 -16.72 -10.44 -5.14
CA LEU A 47 -17.04 -10.85 -3.76
C LEU A 47 -17.91 -9.81 -3.07
N GLY A 48 -17.56 -8.52 -3.15
CA GLY A 48 -18.28 -7.46 -2.45
C GLY A 48 -19.69 -7.24 -2.98
N TYR A 49 -19.88 -7.10 -4.29
CA TYR A 49 -21.22 -6.94 -4.89
C TYR A 49 -21.97 -8.27 -5.01
N GLY A 50 -21.30 -9.34 -5.44
CA GLY A 50 -21.93 -10.65 -5.62
C GLY A 50 -22.29 -11.33 -4.29
N LEU A 51 -21.29 -11.53 -3.42
CA LEU A 51 -21.47 -12.25 -2.15
C LEU A 51 -22.01 -11.34 -1.02
N GLY A 52 -21.78 -10.03 -1.09
CA GLY A 52 -22.22 -9.10 -0.04
C GLY A 52 -23.75 -9.06 0.16
N LYS A 53 -24.53 -9.35 -0.89
CA LYS A 53 -26.00 -9.50 -0.80
C LYS A 53 -26.44 -10.71 0.04
N PHE A 54 -25.60 -11.75 0.12
CA PHE A 54 -25.89 -12.98 0.87
C PHE A 54 -25.34 -12.93 2.29
N VAL A 55 -24.20 -12.28 2.51
CA VAL A 55 -23.56 -12.17 3.83
C VAL A 55 -24.17 -11.05 4.67
N GLY A 56 -24.49 -9.90 4.07
CA GLY A 56 -25.06 -8.76 4.78
C GLY A 56 -24.03 -8.03 5.65
N GLU A 57 -23.94 -8.41 6.91
CA GLU A 57 -23.08 -7.77 7.92
C GLU A 57 -22.15 -8.78 8.60
N VAL A 58 -20.94 -8.31 8.90
CA VAL A 58 -19.92 -9.05 9.66
C VAL A 58 -19.52 -8.16 10.83
N GLU A 59 -19.74 -8.62 12.06
CA GLU A 59 -19.40 -7.87 13.29
C GLU A 59 -19.96 -6.43 13.30
N GLY A 60 -21.17 -6.22 12.76
CA GLY A 60 -21.83 -4.91 12.66
C GLY A 60 -21.27 -3.98 11.57
N LEU A 61 -20.35 -4.46 10.74
CA LEU A 61 -19.87 -3.76 9.54
C LEU A 61 -20.50 -4.39 8.28
N SER A 62 -20.81 -3.58 7.29
CA SER A 62 -21.22 -4.12 5.98
C SER A 62 -20.09 -4.99 5.42
N TYR A 63 -20.46 -6.13 4.81
CA TYR A 63 -19.47 -7.03 4.20
C TYR A 63 -18.55 -6.31 3.21
N MET A 64 -19.07 -5.31 2.50
CA MET A 64 -18.30 -4.48 1.58
C MET A 64 -17.22 -3.64 2.31
N ALA A 65 -17.56 -3.04 3.46
CA ALA A 65 -16.60 -2.26 4.25
C ALA A 65 -15.53 -3.17 4.89
N PHE A 66 -15.94 -4.33 5.39
CA PHE A 66 -15.03 -5.36 5.89
C PHE A 66 -14.04 -5.81 4.79
N LEU A 67 -14.56 -6.17 3.62
CA LEU A 67 -13.74 -6.64 2.50
C LEU A 67 -12.79 -5.54 1.99
N ALA A 68 -13.28 -4.31 1.81
CA ALA A 68 -12.46 -3.19 1.36
C ALA A 68 -11.31 -2.90 2.31
N SER A 69 -11.56 -2.87 3.62
CA SER A 69 -10.50 -2.65 4.61
C SER A 69 -9.44 -3.77 4.60
N GLY A 70 -9.86 -5.03 4.49
CA GLY A 70 -8.94 -6.17 4.37
C GLY A 70 -8.05 -6.08 3.13
N VAL A 71 -8.66 -5.79 1.98
CA VAL A 71 -7.95 -5.65 0.70
C VAL A 71 -6.91 -4.51 0.74
N ILE A 72 -7.24 -3.38 1.36
CA ILE A 72 -6.29 -2.26 1.54
C ILE A 72 -5.11 -2.69 2.43
N CYS A 73 -5.39 -3.36 3.55
CA CYS A 73 -4.36 -3.84 4.47
C CYS A 73 -3.40 -4.82 3.77
N THR A 74 -3.94 -5.84 3.11
CA THR A 74 -3.13 -6.84 2.40
C THR A 74 -2.30 -6.20 1.29
N SER A 75 -2.85 -5.26 0.53
CA SER A 75 -2.11 -4.55 -0.53
C SER A 75 -0.95 -3.72 0.03
N ALA A 76 -1.14 -3.06 1.17
CA ALA A 76 -0.10 -2.28 1.85
C ALA A 76 1.04 -3.17 2.36
N VAL A 77 0.70 -4.28 3.04
CA VAL A 77 1.68 -5.25 3.55
C VAL A 77 2.46 -5.89 2.40
N ASN A 78 1.77 -6.27 1.33
CA ASN A 78 2.39 -6.88 0.17
C ASN A 78 3.38 -5.91 -0.50
N SER A 79 2.97 -4.65 -0.72
CA SER A 79 3.82 -3.61 -1.30
C SER A 79 5.06 -3.34 -0.45
N ALA A 80 4.88 -3.20 0.87
CA ALA A 80 5.98 -2.99 1.81
C ALA A 80 6.97 -4.17 1.83
N SER A 81 6.45 -5.39 1.74
CA SER A 81 7.26 -6.62 1.71
C SER A 81 8.06 -6.72 0.42
N PHE A 82 7.47 -6.42 -0.74
CA PHE A 82 8.17 -6.40 -2.01
C PHE A 82 9.28 -5.33 -2.06
N GLU A 83 9.01 -4.12 -1.54
CA GLU A 83 10.03 -3.09 -1.47
C GLU A 83 11.14 -3.47 -0.49
N GLY A 84 10.81 -4.00 0.69
CA GLY A 84 11.77 -4.42 1.70
C GLY A 84 12.65 -5.60 1.27
N MET A 85 12.07 -6.59 0.59
CA MET A 85 12.76 -7.83 0.22
C MET A 85 13.39 -7.75 -1.16
N TYR A 86 12.60 -7.44 -2.19
CA TYR A 86 13.05 -7.49 -3.59
C TYR A 86 13.93 -6.30 -3.96
N SER A 87 13.59 -5.09 -3.51
CA SER A 87 14.41 -3.89 -3.75
C SER A 87 15.73 -3.93 -2.97
N ALA A 88 15.76 -4.55 -1.78
CA ALA A 88 17.00 -4.76 -1.04
C ALA A 88 17.87 -5.85 -1.67
N TYR A 89 17.28 -7.00 -2.02
CA TYR A 89 18.01 -8.11 -2.65
C TYR A 89 18.67 -7.68 -3.96
N THR A 90 17.94 -7.01 -4.86
CA THR A 90 18.49 -6.54 -6.15
C THR A 90 19.61 -5.50 -5.99
N ARG A 91 19.68 -4.79 -4.86
CA ARG A 91 20.78 -3.86 -4.55
C ARG A 91 21.99 -4.53 -3.89
N MET A 92 21.83 -5.73 -3.33
CA MET A 92 22.90 -6.54 -2.73
C MET A 92 23.45 -7.62 -3.67
N ALA A 93 22.68 -8.00 -4.71
CA ALA A 93 23.07 -9.00 -5.69
C ALA A 93 24.08 -8.48 -6.74
N VAL A 94 24.95 -7.54 -6.36
CA VAL A 94 26.13 -7.12 -7.13
C VAL A 94 27.38 -7.48 -6.34
#